data_AF-A0A137QIP4-F1
#
_entry.id   AF-A0A137QIP4-F1
#
_cell.length_a   1.000
_cell.length_b   1.000
_cell.length_c   1.000
_cell.angle_alpha   90.00
_cell.angle_beta   90.00
_cell.angle_gamma   90.00
#
_symmetry.space_group_name_H-M   'P 1'
#
loop_
_entity.id
_entity.type
_entity.pdbx_description
1 polymer ?
#
loop_
_entity_poly.entity_id
_entity_poly.type
_entity_poly.pdbx_seq_one_letter_code
_entity_poly.pdbx_strand_id
1 'polypeptide(L)'
;MALVSLSEFPPQNPGESSRNGDDKNRSQINVPIANVAQFSSNLPVVALDVDVLTDIIAARLATSLLGHVLFLKNQIPLPILQLARLPSSKGNTKATKLKTDLLSAFDTLTSHLVTTFSALSTALAKGSPSGDSTPSCVYLAILVGPSLGTPKARVIYGVHGLEKRIWGKIDSNFPQVDEDEDESDDSGDEVPEDNRKSAEGDDDDSHTDQSEVEEDEDDSDSDDGDDAVATKQENSVQNISVPSTPSYQSYTEEQRFLQNADRTLARVLASADANNHGISNEMTPSQTHILLRAPRCFIHPAWIPRQNLMKQMDNALAEFLDETWPSAPGDTVPSKKKKQVEGVWITGRGGLGDAPHQCEHSFVQEDDEMIWWSWDGKLVGFADW
;
A
#
# COMPACT_ATOMS: atom_id res chain seq x y z
N MET A 1 1.83 -38.69 36.48
CA MET A 1 0.41 -38.92 36.81
C MET A 1 0.19 -38.50 38.25
N ALA A 2 -0.24 -37.26 38.46
CA ALA A 2 -0.63 -36.74 39.77
C ALA A 2 -1.93 -35.96 39.56
N LEU A 3 -3.02 -36.51 40.07
CA LEU A 3 -4.36 -35.94 40.01
C LEU A 3 -4.50 -34.95 41.17
N VAL A 4 -4.56 -33.66 40.85
CA VAL A 4 -4.90 -32.61 41.81
C VAL A 4 -6.41 -32.39 41.72
N SER A 5 -7.09 -32.70 42.81
CA SER A 5 -8.52 -32.53 43.04
C SER A 5 -8.82 -31.05 43.26
N LEU A 6 -9.66 -30.46 42.41
CA LEU A 6 -10.17 -29.10 42.55
C LEU A 6 -11.57 -29.14 43.14
N SER A 7 -11.69 -28.55 44.32
CA SER A 7 -12.88 -28.41 45.14
C SER A 7 -13.92 -27.47 44.56
N GLU A 8 -15.18 -27.83 44.80
CA GLU A 8 -16.44 -27.10 44.59
C GLU A 8 -16.39 -25.62 45.01
N PHE A 9 -16.93 -24.76 44.13
CA PHE A 9 -17.39 -23.41 44.46
C PHE A 9 -18.94 -23.40 44.50
N PRO A 10 -19.57 -22.71 45.47
CA PRO A 10 -21.02 -22.59 45.55
C PRO A 10 -21.59 -21.55 44.56
N PRO A 11 -22.88 -21.68 44.16
CA PRO A 11 -23.53 -20.72 43.28
C PRO A 11 -24.01 -19.49 44.05
N GLN A 12 -23.58 -18.30 43.63
CA GLN A 12 -24.19 -17.04 44.06
C GLN A 12 -25.20 -16.57 43.01
N ASN A 13 -26.45 -16.41 43.45
CA ASN A 13 -27.58 -15.91 42.68
C ASN A 13 -27.54 -14.37 42.58
N PRO A 14 -28.19 -13.77 41.57
CA PRO A 14 -28.00 -12.38 41.18
C PRO A 14 -28.83 -11.43 42.03
N GLY A 15 -28.19 -10.36 42.50
CA GLY A 15 -28.87 -9.19 43.05
C GLY A 15 -29.31 -8.26 41.93
N GLU A 16 -30.63 -8.17 41.72
CA GLU A 16 -31.27 -7.09 41.00
C GLU A 16 -30.96 -5.75 41.70
N SER A 17 -30.41 -4.80 40.95
CA SER A 17 -30.36 -3.40 41.37
C SER A 17 -30.78 -2.54 40.20
N SER A 18 -32.06 -2.19 40.20
CA SER A 18 -32.63 -1.11 39.42
C SER A 18 -31.85 0.18 39.68
N ARG A 19 -31.17 0.68 38.66
CA ARG A 19 -30.82 2.08 38.54
C ARG A 19 -31.43 2.61 37.24
N ASN A 20 -32.59 3.25 37.41
CA ASN A 20 -33.09 4.25 36.48
C ASN A 20 -32.11 5.43 36.50
N GLY A 21 -31.49 5.70 35.37
CA GLY A 21 -30.68 6.88 35.12
C GLY A 21 -30.84 7.30 33.67
N ASP A 22 -31.33 8.50 33.48
CA ASP A 22 -31.64 9.16 32.21
C ASP A 22 -30.48 9.12 31.19
N ASP A 23 -30.64 8.33 30.13
CA ASP A 23 -29.85 8.43 28.90
C ASP A 23 -30.73 9.01 27.77
N LYS A 24 -30.91 10.33 27.79
CA LYS A 24 -31.32 11.11 26.63
C LYS A 24 -30.10 11.85 26.10
N ASN A 25 -29.87 11.76 24.79
CA ASN A 25 -28.76 12.35 24.01
C ASN A 25 -27.44 11.56 23.96
N ARG A 26 -27.50 10.30 23.54
CA ARG A 26 -26.43 9.76 22.69
C ARG A 26 -26.98 9.65 21.28
N SER A 27 -26.81 10.72 20.52
CA SER A 27 -26.98 10.74 19.07
C SER A 27 -26.02 9.70 18.48
N GLN A 28 -26.47 8.45 18.40
CA GLN A 28 -25.81 7.45 17.60
C GLN A 28 -25.87 7.97 16.18
N ILE A 29 -24.73 8.46 15.71
CA ILE A 29 -24.47 8.64 14.30
C ILE A 29 -24.43 7.22 13.73
N ASN A 30 -25.61 6.66 13.49
CA ASN A 30 -25.81 5.61 12.51
C ASN A 30 -25.48 6.28 11.18
N VAL A 31 -24.19 6.32 10.84
CA VAL A 31 -23.79 6.54 9.46
C VAL A 31 -24.49 5.41 8.72
N PRO A 32 -25.45 5.69 7.83
CA PRO A 32 -25.98 4.66 6.97
C PRO A 32 -24.77 4.13 6.24
N ILE A 33 -24.39 2.87 6.49
CA ILE A 33 -23.49 2.14 5.60
C ILE A 33 -24.33 2.02 4.33
N ALA A 34 -24.25 3.05 3.50
CA ALA A 34 -24.97 3.16 2.26
C ALA A 34 -24.69 1.86 1.51
N ASN A 35 -25.77 1.26 0.98
CA ASN A 35 -25.77 0.02 0.22
C ASN A 35 -24.64 0.05 -0.82
N VAL A 36 -23.47 -0.46 -0.42
CA VAL A 36 -22.48 -0.98 -1.35
C VAL A 36 -23.24 -2.09 -2.04
N ALA A 37 -23.53 -1.91 -3.33
CA ALA A 37 -24.08 -2.97 -4.15
C ALA A 37 -23.27 -4.23 -3.81
N GLN A 38 -23.92 -5.22 -3.21
CA GLN A 38 -23.24 -6.44 -2.78
C GLN A 38 -22.85 -7.16 -4.07
N PHE A 39 -21.67 -6.82 -4.59
CA PHE A 39 -21.02 -7.63 -5.59
C PHE A 39 -20.94 -9.02 -4.98
N SER A 40 -21.48 -10.02 -5.69
CA SER A 40 -21.41 -11.42 -5.29
C SER A 40 -19.99 -11.98 -5.42
N SER A 41 -18.97 -11.11 -5.41
CA SER A 41 -17.57 -11.50 -5.43
C SER A 41 -17.25 -12.17 -4.10
N ASN A 42 -16.64 -13.35 -4.18
CA ASN A 42 -16.14 -14.03 -2.99
C ASN A 42 -14.94 -13.31 -2.37
N LEU A 43 -14.36 -12.35 -3.09
CA LEU A 43 -13.18 -11.62 -2.66
C LEU A 43 -13.56 -10.41 -1.79
N PRO A 44 -12.87 -10.20 -0.66
CA PRO A 44 -13.06 -9.02 0.16
C PRO A 44 -12.76 -7.73 -0.61
N VAL A 45 -13.69 -6.76 -0.52
CA VAL A 45 -13.56 -5.42 -1.12
C VAL A 45 -13.57 -4.37 -0.01
N VAL A 46 -12.58 -3.50 -0.03
CA VAL A 46 -12.46 -2.33 0.84
C VAL A 46 -12.82 -1.10 0.01
N ALA A 47 -14.00 -0.55 0.28
CA ALA A 47 -14.44 0.72 -0.30
C ALA A 47 -14.06 1.88 0.62
N LEU A 48 -13.31 2.84 0.10
CA LEU A 48 -12.90 4.06 0.80
C LEU A 48 -13.73 5.24 0.30
N ASP A 49 -13.98 6.21 1.18
CA ASP A 49 -14.73 7.42 0.85
C ASP A 49 -13.84 8.49 0.19
N VAL A 50 -13.20 8.12 -0.92
CA VAL A 50 -12.38 9.00 -1.76
C VAL A 50 -12.63 8.67 -3.22
N ASP A 51 -12.64 9.67 -4.10
CA ASP A 51 -12.93 9.44 -5.52
C ASP A 51 -11.72 8.84 -6.26
N VAL A 52 -10.50 9.22 -5.86
CA VAL A 52 -9.23 8.73 -6.40
C VAL A 52 -8.33 8.25 -5.25
N LEU A 53 -7.65 7.12 -5.47
CA LEU A 53 -6.68 6.58 -4.52
C LEU A 53 -5.30 7.15 -4.82
N THR A 54 -4.72 7.86 -3.85
CA THR A 54 -3.35 8.34 -3.95
C THR A 54 -2.36 7.18 -3.79
N ASP A 55 -1.13 7.40 -4.25
CA ASP A 55 0.01 6.51 -4.07
C ASP A 55 0.28 6.20 -2.58
N ILE A 56 0.14 7.20 -1.70
CA ILE A 56 0.29 7.04 -0.24
C ILE A 56 -0.75 6.07 0.33
N ILE A 57 -2.02 6.21 -0.06
CA ILE A 57 -3.11 5.32 0.40
C ILE A 57 -2.84 3.89 -0.07
N ALA A 58 -2.49 3.74 -1.35
CA ALA A 58 -2.20 2.44 -1.95
C ALA A 58 -1.00 1.74 -1.28
N ALA A 59 0.09 2.48 -1.02
CA ALA A 59 1.26 1.98 -0.30
C ALA A 59 0.92 1.58 1.14
N ARG A 60 0.19 2.45 1.86
CA ARG A 60 -0.17 2.21 3.26
C ARG A 60 -0.99 0.95 3.44
N LEU A 61 -2.02 0.77 2.62
CA LEU A 61 -2.89 -0.40 2.67
C LEU A 61 -2.20 -1.67 2.19
N ALA A 62 -1.26 -1.58 1.23
CA ALA A 62 -0.41 -2.71 0.84
C ALA A 62 0.45 -3.19 2.02
N THR A 63 1.08 -2.27 2.75
CA THR A 63 1.85 -2.58 3.96
C THR A 63 0.98 -3.19 5.06
N SER A 64 -0.21 -2.62 5.30
CA SER A 64 -1.15 -3.16 6.28
C SER A 64 -1.60 -4.57 5.92
N LEU A 65 -1.96 -4.81 4.65
CA LEU A 65 -2.32 -6.14 4.16
C LEU A 65 -1.16 -7.12 4.31
N LEU A 66 0.08 -6.73 4.00
CA LEU A 66 1.24 -7.59 4.19
C LEU A 66 1.42 -8.02 5.65
N GLY A 67 1.26 -7.09 6.60
CA GLY A 67 1.28 -7.41 8.03
C GLY A 67 0.19 -8.41 8.42
N HIS A 68 -1.03 -8.25 7.87
CA HIS A 68 -2.11 -9.20 8.06
C HIS A 68 -1.81 -10.57 7.43
N VAL A 69 -1.30 -10.63 6.21
CA VAL A 69 -0.95 -11.89 5.53
C VAL A 69 0.10 -12.65 6.34
N LEU A 70 1.15 -11.97 6.80
CA LEU A 70 2.19 -12.62 7.60
C LEU A 70 1.61 -13.24 8.88
N PHE A 71 0.68 -12.56 9.54
CA PHE A 71 0.03 -13.07 10.75
C PHE A 71 -0.99 -14.19 10.46
N LEU A 72 -1.94 -13.95 9.55
CA LEU A 72 -3.04 -14.90 9.22
C LEU A 72 -2.55 -16.16 8.50
N LYS A 73 -1.37 -16.11 7.87
CA LYS A 73 -0.68 -17.28 7.31
C LYS A 73 0.31 -17.93 8.29
N ASN A 74 0.28 -17.57 9.56
CA ASN A 74 1.18 -18.10 10.60
C ASN A 74 2.68 -17.99 10.23
N GLN A 75 3.04 -16.94 9.49
CA GLN A 75 4.45 -16.62 9.22
C GLN A 75 5.09 -15.89 10.39
N ILE A 76 4.28 -15.28 11.25
CA ILE A 76 4.72 -14.65 12.49
C ILE A 76 3.73 -14.95 13.62
N PRO A 77 4.20 -15.04 14.88
CA PRO A 77 3.35 -15.45 16.00
C PRO A 77 2.40 -14.33 16.48
N LEU A 78 2.71 -13.07 16.16
CA LEU A 78 1.93 -11.90 16.58
C LEU A 78 1.92 -10.84 15.47
N PRO A 79 0.93 -9.94 15.44
CA PRO A 79 0.94 -8.79 14.53
C PRO A 79 2.23 -7.98 14.62
N ILE A 80 2.72 -7.47 13.48
CA ILE A 80 4.01 -6.77 13.39
C ILE A 80 4.16 -5.63 14.40
N LEU A 81 3.11 -4.83 14.60
CA LEU A 81 3.11 -3.73 15.56
C LEU A 81 3.29 -4.21 17.01
N GLN A 82 2.78 -5.41 17.34
CA GLN A 82 2.98 -6.01 18.65
C GLN A 82 4.37 -6.61 18.77
N LEU A 83 4.86 -7.28 17.71
CA LEU A 83 6.23 -7.82 17.68
C LEU A 83 7.28 -6.74 17.93
N ALA A 84 7.18 -5.59 17.27
CA ALA A 84 8.12 -4.48 17.43
C ALA A 84 8.26 -4.00 18.88
N ARG A 85 7.20 -4.13 19.70
CA ARG A 85 7.17 -3.67 21.09
C ARG A 85 7.66 -4.72 22.09
N LEU A 86 7.78 -5.98 21.70
CA LEU A 86 8.17 -7.03 22.63
C LEU A 86 9.67 -6.94 22.95
N PRO A 87 10.06 -7.05 24.24
CA PRO A 87 11.46 -7.10 24.62
C PRO A 87 12.11 -8.40 24.12
N SER A 88 13.37 -8.33 23.71
CA SER A 88 14.13 -9.51 23.28
C SER A 88 14.32 -10.48 24.46
N SER A 89 13.84 -11.71 24.30
CA SER A 89 14.00 -12.75 25.33
C SER A 89 15.45 -13.19 25.41
N LYS A 90 16.03 -13.18 26.62
CA LYS A 90 17.43 -13.55 26.87
C LYS A 90 17.77 -15.02 26.55
N GLY A 91 16.76 -15.88 26.34
CA GLY A 91 16.95 -17.33 26.16
C GLY A 91 17.07 -17.82 24.72
N ASN A 92 16.61 -17.05 23.71
CA ASN A 92 16.55 -17.51 22.32
C ASN A 92 17.17 -16.48 21.36
N THR A 93 18.50 -16.52 21.24
CA THR A 93 19.27 -15.62 20.36
C THR A 93 18.88 -15.76 18.89
N LYS A 94 18.51 -16.98 18.46
CA LYS A 94 18.10 -17.26 17.08
C LYS A 94 16.74 -16.61 16.75
N ALA A 95 15.73 -16.78 17.61
CA ALA A 95 14.42 -16.15 17.41
C ALA A 95 14.51 -14.62 17.46
N THR A 96 15.32 -14.09 18.37
CA THR A 96 15.61 -12.66 18.46
C THR A 96 16.20 -12.12 17.15
N LYS A 97 17.20 -12.82 16.59
CA LYS A 97 17.78 -12.45 15.29
C LYS A 97 16.75 -12.48 14.17
N LEU A 98 15.97 -13.56 14.03
CA LEU A 98 14.95 -13.68 13.00
C LEU A 98 13.89 -12.57 13.10
N LYS A 99 13.48 -12.21 14.32
CA LYS A 99 12.59 -11.07 14.56
C LYS A 99 13.22 -9.76 14.09
N THR A 100 14.46 -9.46 14.49
CA THR A 100 15.14 -8.23 14.09
C THR A 100 15.31 -8.14 12.59
N ASP A 101 15.75 -9.23 11.95
CA ASP A 101 15.92 -9.31 10.49
C ASP A 101 14.57 -9.10 9.78
N LEU A 102 13.48 -9.71 10.27
CA LEU A 102 12.14 -9.51 9.72
C LEU A 102 11.67 -8.06 9.87
N LEU A 103 11.80 -7.46 11.06
CA LEU A 103 11.35 -6.09 11.31
C LEU A 103 12.13 -5.09 10.45
N SER A 104 13.45 -5.28 10.31
CA SER A 104 14.29 -4.47 9.43
C SER A 104 13.89 -4.61 7.95
N ALA A 105 13.68 -5.84 7.48
CA ALA A 105 13.22 -6.09 6.12
C ALA A 105 11.81 -5.52 5.86
N PHE A 106 10.90 -5.61 6.83
CA PHE A 106 9.55 -5.07 6.72
C PHE A 106 9.56 -3.54 6.70
N ASP A 107 10.39 -2.89 7.52
CA ASP A 107 10.56 -1.43 7.52
C ASP A 107 11.15 -0.93 6.19
N THR A 108 12.19 -1.62 5.69
CA THR A 108 12.81 -1.33 4.39
C THR A 108 11.78 -1.43 3.26
N LEU A 109 11.01 -2.53 3.23
CA LEU A 109 9.95 -2.70 2.24
C LEU A 109 8.85 -1.63 2.36
N THR A 110 8.47 -1.26 3.58
CA THR A 110 7.47 -0.21 3.82
C THR A 110 7.92 1.12 3.23
N SER A 111 9.18 1.50 3.47
CA SER A 111 9.79 2.69 2.87
C SER A 111 9.77 2.60 1.33
N HIS A 112 10.21 1.47 0.77
CA HIS A 112 10.20 1.25 -0.67
C HIS A 112 8.80 1.29 -1.28
N LEU A 113 7.76 0.76 -0.61
CA LEU A 113 6.41 0.75 -1.16
C LEU A 113 5.87 2.17 -1.38
N VAL A 114 6.20 3.13 -0.51
CA VAL A 114 5.81 4.53 -0.69
C VAL A 114 6.37 5.07 -2.01
N THR A 115 7.69 4.98 -2.21
CA THR A 115 8.34 5.46 -3.45
C THR A 115 7.97 4.63 -4.68
N THR A 116 7.64 3.35 -4.49
CA THR A 116 7.19 2.44 -5.55
C THR A 116 5.87 2.88 -6.14
N PHE A 117 4.86 3.17 -5.32
CA PHE A 117 3.57 3.60 -5.82
C PHE A 117 3.64 4.98 -6.49
N SER A 118 4.48 5.89 -6.01
CA SER A 118 4.76 7.17 -6.69
C SER A 118 5.39 6.96 -8.07
N ALA A 119 6.44 6.12 -8.16
CA ALA A 119 7.10 5.80 -9.42
C ALA A 119 6.16 5.08 -10.40
N LEU A 120 5.30 4.19 -9.88
CA LEU A 120 4.30 3.48 -10.67
C LEU A 120 3.22 4.42 -11.21
N SER A 121 2.72 5.34 -10.38
CA SER A 121 1.79 6.39 -10.81
C SER A 121 2.37 7.20 -11.98
N THR A 122 3.65 7.57 -11.90
CA THR A 122 4.36 8.25 -12.99
C THR A 122 4.52 7.39 -14.23
N ALA A 123 4.87 6.11 -14.08
CA ALA A 123 5.02 5.19 -15.21
C ALA A 123 3.68 4.99 -15.95
N LEU A 124 2.58 4.81 -15.22
CA LEU A 124 1.23 4.68 -15.77
C LEU A 124 0.74 5.97 -16.45
N ALA A 125 1.11 7.14 -15.90
CA ALA A 125 0.78 8.42 -16.51
C ALA A 125 1.51 8.64 -17.84
N LYS A 126 2.74 8.09 -18.00
CA LYS A 126 3.52 8.19 -19.24
C LYS A 126 2.97 7.33 -20.38
N GLY A 127 2.45 6.14 -20.06
CA GLY A 127 1.86 5.22 -21.05
C GLY A 127 0.43 5.56 -21.48
N SER A 128 -0.21 6.53 -20.82
CA SER A 128 -1.59 6.92 -21.16
C SER A 128 -1.55 7.97 -22.28
N PRO A 129 -2.18 7.74 -23.45
CA PRO A 129 -2.31 8.78 -24.46
C PRO A 129 -3.01 10.00 -23.86
N SER A 130 -2.49 11.18 -24.18
CA SER A 130 -2.83 12.46 -23.58
C SER A 130 -4.35 12.72 -23.60
N GLY A 131 -5.01 12.60 -22.45
CA GLY A 131 -6.41 13.01 -22.26
C GLY A 131 -7.26 12.08 -21.39
N ASP A 132 -6.87 10.81 -21.26
CA ASP A 132 -7.65 9.86 -20.48
C ASP A 132 -7.37 9.99 -18.98
N SER A 133 -8.26 10.72 -18.31
CA SER A 133 -8.36 10.82 -16.84
C SER A 133 -8.87 9.53 -16.17
N THR A 134 -8.92 8.42 -16.93
CA THR A 134 -9.37 7.13 -16.40
C THR A 134 -8.39 6.65 -15.32
N PRO A 135 -8.88 6.32 -14.12
CA PRO A 135 -8.02 5.82 -13.07
C PRO A 135 -7.37 4.49 -13.47
N SER A 136 -6.18 4.23 -12.93
CA SER A 136 -5.47 2.97 -13.21
C SER A 136 -5.88 1.86 -12.26
N CYS A 137 -5.74 0.62 -12.74
CA CYS A 137 -5.72 -0.57 -11.89
C CYS A 137 -4.28 -1.02 -11.66
N VAL A 138 -3.93 -1.28 -10.40
CA VAL A 138 -2.61 -1.79 -10.01
C VAL A 138 -2.75 -3.08 -9.22
N TYR A 139 -1.78 -3.98 -9.42
CA TYR A 139 -1.76 -5.27 -8.75
C TYR A 139 -0.41 -5.52 -8.08
N LEU A 140 -0.45 -5.98 -6.84
CA LEU A 140 0.69 -6.49 -6.10
C LEU A 140 0.37 -7.91 -5.64
N ALA A 141 1.33 -8.81 -5.69
CA ALA A 141 1.17 -10.19 -5.24
C ALA A 141 2.08 -10.49 -4.05
N ILE A 142 1.50 -11.08 -3.01
CA ILE A 142 2.21 -11.58 -1.83
C ILE A 142 2.24 -13.11 -1.92
N LEU A 143 3.43 -13.67 -2.13
CA LEU A 143 3.64 -15.10 -2.30
C LEU A 143 4.28 -15.67 -1.04
N VAL A 144 3.63 -16.65 -0.41
CA VAL A 144 4.16 -17.33 0.78
C VAL A 144 4.55 -18.75 0.42
N GLY A 145 5.83 -19.10 0.57
CA GLY A 145 6.34 -20.43 0.25
C GLY A 145 7.86 -20.56 0.24
N PRO A 146 8.39 -21.73 -0.15
CA PRO A 146 9.83 -21.96 -0.22
C PRO A 146 10.53 -21.21 -1.36
N SER A 147 9.81 -20.88 -2.44
CA SER A 147 10.35 -20.16 -3.60
C SER A 147 9.25 -19.44 -4.40
N LEU A 148 9.67 -18.51 -5.26
CA LEU A 148 8.80 -17.82 -6.23
C LEU A 148 8.06 -18.76 -7.20
N GLY A 149 8.69 -19.86 -7.61
CA GLY A 149 8.10 -20.80 -8.57
C GLY A 149 7.12 -21.79 -7.93
N THR A 150 7.23 -22.03 -6.63
CA THR A 150 6.41 -22.99 -5.89
C THR A 150 5.76 -22.38 -4.64
N PRO A 151 5.05 -21.25 -4.76
CA PRO A 151 4.38 -20.65 -3.63
C PRO A 151 3.25 -21.57 -3.13
N LYS A 152 3.11 -21.67 -1.82
CA LYS A 152 2.04 -22.43 -1.17
C LYS A 152 0.75 -21.61 -1.09
N ALA A 153 0.86 -20.30 -0.92
CA ALA A 153 -0.25 -19.36 -0.97
C ALA A 153 0.10 -18.16 -1.86
N ARG A 154 -0.93 -17.60 -2.51
CA ARG A 154 -0.84 -16.41 -3.36
C ARG A 154 -1.97 -15.48 -2.97
N VAL A 155 -1.62 -14.28 -2.51
CA VAL A 155 -2.58 -13.23 -2.15
C VAL A 155 -2.39 -12.08 -3.11
N ILE A 156 -3.44 -11.69 -3.84
CA ILE A 156 -3.42 -10.54 -4.75
C ILE A 156 -4.01 -9.32 -4.05
N TYR A 157 -3.27 -8.22 -4.11
CA TYR A 157 -3.70 -6.89 -3.70
C TYR A 157 -4.05 -6.10 -4.96
N GLY A 158 -5.33 -5.90 -5.20
CA GLY A 158 -5.85 -5.09 -6.31
C GLY A 158 -6.19 -3.68 -5.84
N VAL A 159 -5.69 -2.67 -6.53
CA VAL A 159 -6.04 -1.27 -6.30
C VAL A 159 -6.74 -0.75 -7.55
N HIS A 160 -8.03 -0.43 -7.43
CA HIS A 160 -8.82 0.20 -8.48
C HIS A 160 -9.01 1.66 -8.13
N GLY A 161 -8.68 2.57 -9.05
CA GLY A 161 -8.79 4.00 -8.77
C GLY A 161 -7.46 4.71 -8.55
N LEU A 162 -6.31 4.12 -8.88
CA LEU A 162 -5.01 4.74 -8.59
C LEU A 162 -4.81 6.01 -9.44
N GLU A 163 -4.46 7.10 -8.77
CA GLU A 163 -4.10 8.38 -9.38
C GLU A 163 -2.91 8.19 -10.34
N LYS A 164 -3.03 8.68 -11.57
CA LYS A 164 -1.93 8.79 -12.53
C LYS A 164 -1.36 10.20 -12.43
N ARG A 165 -0.15 10.38 -11.90
CA ARG A 165 0.52 11.68 -11.80
C ARG A 165 1.96 11.57 -12.28
N ILE A 166 2.40 12.52 -13.10
CA ILE A 166 3.81 12.68 -13.48
C ILE A 166 4.46 13.58 -12.43
N TRP A 167 5.47 13.05 -11.73
CA TRP A 167 6.24 13.87 -10.79
C TRP A 167 6.83 15.11 -11.47
N GLY A 168 6.69 16.27 -10.84
CA GLY A 168 7.23 17.54 -11.33
C GLY A 168 6.38 18.26 -12.38
N LYS A 169 5.32 17.66 -12.91
CA LYS A 169 4.30 18.42 -13.65
C LYS A 169 3.29 18.97 -12.64
N ILE A 170 3.32 20.29 -12.45
CA ILE A 170 2.25 21.00 -11.77
C ILE A 170 1.00 20.82 -12.62
N ASP A 171 -0.08 20.33 -12.01
CA ASP A 171 -1.34 20.10 -12.71
C ASP A 171 -1.78 21.41 -13.37
N SER A 172 -1.77 21.47 -14.71
CA SER A 172 -2.13 22.66 -15.51
C SER A 172 -3.60 23.08 -15.33
N ASN A 173 -4.33 22.44 -14.43
CA ASN A 173 -5.67 22.80 -13.99
C ASN A 173 -5.69 23.99 -13.02
N PHE A 174 -4.53 24.57 -12.67
CA PHE A 174 -4.54 25.95 -12.23
C PHE A 174 -5.09 26.76 -13.40
N PRO A 175 -6.24 27.45 -13.24
CA PRO A 175 -6.76 28.31 -14.29
C PRO A 175 -5.60 29.22 -14.66
N GLN A 176 -5.12 29.05 -15.90
CA GLN A 176 -4.14 29.94 -16.48
C GLN A 176 -4.84 31.29 -16.41
N VAL A 177 -4.45 32.10 -15.43
CA VAL A 177 -4.91 33.48 -15.35
C VAL A 177 -4.41 34.02 -16.67
N ASP A 178 -5.33 34.31 -17.58
CA ASP A 178 -5.03 34.96 -18.85
C ASP A 178 -4.40 36.31 -18.49
N GLU A 179 -3.09 36.30 -18.21
CA GLU A 179 -2.27 37.49 -18.13
C GLU A 179 -2.20 37.99 -19.56
N ASP A 180 -3.05 38.96 -19.86
CA ASP A 180 -3.13 39.67 -21.13
C ASP A 180 -1.72 39.91 -21.69
N GLU A 181 -1.41 39.24 -22.81
CA GLU A 181 -0.14 39.35 -23.54
C GLU A 181 0.05 40.80 -24.02
N ASP A 182 0.89 41.57 -23.32
CA ASP A 182 1.53 42.75 -23.89
C ASP A 182 2.62 42.28 -24.88
N GLU A 183 2.29 42.33 -26.17
CA GLU A 183 3.19 42.08 -27.30
C GLU A 183 4.46 42.96 -27.20
N SER A 184 5.60 42.38 -26.83
CA SER A 184 6.92 42.99 -27.07
C SER A 184 7.76 42.14 -28.01
N ASP A 185 7.73 42.57 -29.27
CA ASP A 185 8.55 42.15 -30.40
C ASP A 185 10.01 42.56 -30.14
N ASP A 186 10.90 41.61 -29.81
CA ASP A 186 12.35 41.85 -29.85
C ASP A 186 13.10 40.68 -30.49
N SER A 187 13.37 40.87 -31.77
CA SER A 187 14.24 40.10 -32.65
C SER A 187 15.71 40.29 -32.28
N GLY A 188 16.48 39.22 -32.08
CA GLY A 188 17.93 39.39 -31.92
C GLY A 188 18.79 38.14 -31.73
N ASP A 189 19.24 37.61 -32.88
CA ASP A 189 20.63 37.20 -33.14
C ASP A 189 21.08 35.75 -32.86
N GLU A 190 21.59 35.14 -33.94
CA GLU A 190 22.18 33.81 -34.03
C GLU A 190 23.66 33.86 -33.65
N VAL A 191 24.16 32.87 -32.90
CA VAL A 191 25.60 32.53 -32.92
C VAL A 191 25.79 31.01 -32.85
N PRO A 192 26.56 30.40 -33.78
CA PRO A 192 26.85 28.96 -33.78
C PRO A 192 28.17 28.59 -33.09
N GLU A 193 28.23 27.32 -32.69
CA GLU A 193 29.39 26.43 -32.46
C GLU A 193 30.59 26.89 -31.61
N ASP A 194 30.90 26.12 -30.55
CA ASP A 194 32.29 25.66 -30.32
C ASP A 194 32.35 24.43 -29.37
N ASN A 195 32.73 23.28 -29.95
CA ASN A 195 33.87 22.44 -29.53
C ASN A 195 34.28 22.44 -28.03
N ARG A 196 34.32 21.24 -27.42
CA ARG A 196 35.58 20.67 -26.86
C ARG A 196 35.39 19.27 -26.26
N LYS A 197 36.17 18.34 -26.82
CA LYS A 197 36.61 17.08 -26.22
C LYS A 197 37.40 17.37 -24.93
N SER A 198 37.17 16.59 -23.88
CA SER A 198 38.05 16.37 -22.73
C SER A 198 37.48 15.18 -21.96
N ALA A 199 38.21 14.28 -21.34
CA ALA A 199 39.59 13.83 -21.37
C ALA A 199 39.53 12.61 -20.43
N GLU A 200 40.17 11.51 -20.81
CA GLU A 200 40.28 10.33 -19.95
C GLU A 200 41.07 10.70 -18.67
N GLY A 201 40.55 10.29 -17.52
CA GLY A 201 41.15 10.45 -16.21
C GLY A 201 41.09 9.13 -15.46
N ASP A 202 42.21 8.43 -15.53
CA ASP A 202 42.63 7.27 -14.75
C ASP A 202 42.89 7.69 -13.28
N ASP A 203 43.17 6.72 -12.41
CA ASP A 203 43.52 6.86 -10.97
C ASP A 203 42.30 6.99 -10.01
N ASP A 204 42.24 6.38 -8.82
CA ASP A 204 43.29 5.94 -7.91
C ASP A 204 42.77 4.90 -6.90
N ASP A 205 43.65 3.96 -6.56
CA ASP A 205 43.54 2.96 -5.48
C ASP A 205 43.70 3.69 -4.12
N SER A 206 42.77 3.51 -3.18
CA SER A 206 43.15 3.63 -1.76
C SER A 206 42.29 2.80 -0.82
N HIS A 207 42.96 1.79 -0.27
CA HIS A 207 42.66 1.18 1.01
C HIS A 207 42.59 2.25 2.11
N THR A 208 41.60 2.22 2.99
CA THR A 208 41.77 2.83 4.31
C THR A 208 41.08 2.03 5.40
N ASP A 209 41.89 1.84 6.43
CA ASP A 209 41.76 1.05 7.62
C ASP A 209 40.62 1.45 8.56
N GLN A 210 40.29 0.45 9.35
CA GLN A 210 39.50 0.46 10.57
C GLN A 210 39.99 1.54 11.54
N SER A 211 39.05 2.31 12.10
CA SER A 211 39.23 2.89 13.44
C SER A 211 37.91 2.84 14.20
N GLU A 212 37.92 2.02 15.25
CA GLU A 212 36.97 2.05 16.35
C GLU A 212 37.26 3.31 17.17
N VAL A 213 36.25 4.14 17.39
CA VAL A 213 36.29 5.18 18.42
C VAL A 213 34.95 5.12 19.15
N GLU A 214 35.04 4.70 20.42
CA GLU A 214 33.97 4.79 21.39
C GLU A 214 33.87 6.21 21.97
N GLU A 215 32.73 6.44 22.64
CA GLU A 215 32.47 7.46 23.66
C GLU A 215 32.36 8.92 23.18
N ASP A 216 31.17 9.52 23.32
CA ASP A 216 30.93 10.42 24.45
C ASP A 216 29.46 10.85 24.55
N GLU A 217 29.01 10.89 25.80
CA GLU A 217 27.76 11.45 26.28
C GLU A 217 27.86 12.98 26.25
N ASP A 218 26.86 13.70 25.75
CA ASP A 218 26.70 15.12 26.07
C ASP A 218 25.21 15.50 26.18
N ASP A 219 24.84 15.82 27.42
CA ASP A 219 23.65 16.56 27.82
C ASP A 219 23.66 17.96 27.20
N SER A 220 22.55 18.36 26.57
CA SER A 220 22.28 19.77 26.30
C SER A 220 20.79 20.08 26.51
N ASP A 221 20.50 20.55 27.72
CA ASP A 221 19.39 21.45 28.01
C ASP A 221 19.55 22.72 27.16
N SER A 222 18.51 23.10 26.43
CA SER A 222 18.35 24.46 25.95
C SER A 222 16.88 24.87 26.00
N ASP A 223 16.70 25.82 26.91
CA ASP A 223 15.54 26.57 27.30
C ASP A 223 15.28 27.76 26.33
N ASP A 224 14.03 28.18 26.30
CA ASP A 224 13.47 29.49 25.96
C ASP A 224 13.68 30.14 24.58
N GLY A 225 12.56 30.61 24.01
CA GLY A 225 12.55 31.47 22.82
C GLY A 225 11.17 31.76 22.24
N ASP A 226 10.26 32.27 23.07
CA ASP A 226 9.02 32.96 22.65
C ASP A 226 9.37 34.19 21.77
N ASP A 227 8.88 34.25 20.53
CA ASP A 227 8.71 35.54 19.85
C ASP A 227 7.52 35.51 18.88
N ALA A 228 6.44 36.16 19.31
CA ALA A 228 5.19 36.30 18.58
C ALA A 228 5.23 37.58 17.73
N VAL A 229 5.46 37.45 16.43
CA VAL A 229 5.30 38.56 15.48
C VAL A 229 3.98 38.42 14.73
N ALA A 230 3.02 39.27 15.12
CA ALA A 230 1.72 39.41 14.47
C ALA A 230 1.83 40.30 13.22
N THR A 231 1.86 39.69 12.03
CA THR A 231 1.66 40.38 10.75
C THR A 231 0.21 40.24 10.31
N LYS A 232 -0.57 41.32 10.50
CA LYS A 232 -1.87 41.51 9.84
C LYS A 232 -1.62 41.84 8.37
N GLN A 233 -1.98 40.91 7.48
CA GLN A 233 -2.09 41.19 6.06
C GLN A 233 -3.50 40.79 5.62
N GLU A 234 -4.38 41.80 5.54
CA GLU A 234 -5.69 41.69 4.91
C GLU A 234 -5.46 41.62 3.40
N ASN A 235 -5.45 40.40 2.85
CA ASN A 235 -5.50 40.18 1.41
C ASN A 235 -6.83 39.50 1.08
N SER A 236 -7.69 40.24 0.39
CA SER A 236 -9.00 39.79 -0.09
C SER A 236 -8.80 38.79 -1.22
N VAL A 237 -8.66 37.50 -0.89
CA VAL A 237 -8.54 36.41 -1.87
C VAL A 237 -9.93 36.04 -2.37
N GLN A 238 -10.16 36.29 -3.66
CA GLN A 238 -11.36 35.83 -4.34
C GLN A 238 -11.40 34.31 -4.39
N ASN A 239 -12.59 33.79 -4.09
CA ASN A 239 -12.91 32.39 -3.86
C ASN A 239 -12.87 31.61 -5.19
N ILE A 240 -11.69 31.10 -5.56
CA ILE A 240 -11.52 30.23 -6.74
C ILE A 240 -11.77 28.80 -6.28
N SER A 241 -12.87 28.20 -6.76
CA SER A 241 -13.21 26.80 -6.52
C SER A 241 -12.31 25.88 -7.35
N VAL A 242 -11.24 25.40 -6.72
CA VAL A 242 -10.27 24.45 -7.28
C VAL A 242 -10.89 23.03 -7.34
N PRO A 243 -10.75 22.27 -8.44
CA PRO A 243 -11.18 20.89 -8.50
C PRO A 243 -10.29 19.99 -7.62
N SER A 244 -10.95 19.08 -6.94
CA SER A 244 -10.55 18.42 -5.70
C SER A 244 -9.54 17.29 -5.89
N THR A 245 -8.25 17.58 -5.71
CA THR A 245 -7.45 16.67 -4.87
C THR A 245 -8.13 16.59 -3.51
N PRO A 246 -8.13 15.44 -2.80
CA PRO A 246 -8.64 15.43 -1.43
C PRO A 246 -7.80 16.43 -0.65
N SER A 247 -8.38 17.61 -0.41
CA SER A 247 -7.77 18.68 0.35
C SER A 247 -7.78 18.19 1.78
N TYR A 248 -6.84 17.33 2.14
CA TYR A 248 -6.55 17.11 3.55
C TYR A 248 -6.13 18.48 4.06
N GLN A 249 -7.03 19.13 4.79
CA GLN A 249 -6.85 20.50 5.24
C GLN A 249 -5.69 20.56 6.24
N SER A 250 -5.25 19.40 6.74
CA SER A 250 -4.09 19.21 7.60
C SER A 250 -3.51 17.79 7.49
N TYR A 251 -2.19 17.63 7.68
CA TYR A 251 -1.51 16.34 7.88
C TYR A 251 -2.17 15.45 8.94
N THR A 252 -2.73 16.04 10.00
CA THR A 252 -3.42 15.29 11.05
C THR A 252 -4.69 14.62 10.53
N GLU A 253 -5.39 15.26 9.60
CA GLU A 253 -6.60 14.70 8.97
C GLU A 253 -6.25 13.52 8.07
N GLU A 254 -5.19 13.65 7.26
CA GLU A 254 -4.66 12.57 6.43
C GLU A 254 -4.27 11.35 7.28
N GLN A 255 -3.54 11.54 8.37
CA GLN A 255 -3.17 10.43 9.27
C GLN A 255 -4.38 9.73 9.89
N ARG A 256 -5.41 10.50 10.29
CA ARG A 256 -6.66 9.90 10.79
C ARG A 256 -7.40 9.12 9.70
N PHE A 257 -7.39 9.63 8.47
CA PHE A 257 -7.97 8.94 7.32
C PHE A 257 -7.25 7.61 7.07
N LEU A 258 -5.91 7.61 7.01
CA LEU A 258 -5.12 6.40 6.79
C LEU A 258 -5.35 5.35 7.90
N GLN A 259 -5.43 5.78 9.17
CA GLN A 259 -5.77 4.88 10.28
C GLN A 259 -7.20 4.30 10.16
N ASN A 260 -8.15 5.09 9.68
CA ASN A 260 -9.51 4.62 9.43
C ASN A 260 -9.56 3.62 8.26
N ALA A 261 -8.78 3.84 7.21
CA ALA A 261 -8.62 2.93 6.10
C ALA A 261 -8.02 1.59 6.56
N ASP A 262 -6.92 1.62 7.34
CA ASP A 262 -6.29 0.43 7.94
C ASP A 262 -7.30 -0.37 8.78
N ARG A 263 -8.07 0.31 9.64
CA ARG A 263 -9.13 -0.32 10.46
C ARG A 263 -10.25 -0.94 9.61
N THR A 264 -10.58 -0.31 8.49
CA THR A 264 -11.62 -0.81 7.57
C THR A 264 -11.13 -2.06 6.86
N LEU A 265 -9.89 -2.06 6.36
CA LEU A 265 -9.24 -3.24 5.81
C LEU A 265 -9.24 -4.40 6.81
N ALA A 266 -8.77 -4.17 8.04
CA ALA A 266 -8.74 -5.20 9.08
C ALA A 266 -10.13 -5.79 9.38
N ARG A 267 -11.18 -4.94 9.42
CA ARG A 267 -12.56 -5.38 9.63
C ARG A 267 -13.08 -6.22 8.46
N VAL A 268 -12.80 -5.81 7.23
CA VAL A 268 -13.19 -6.53 6.02
C VAL A 268 -12.52 -7.91 5.98
N LEU A 269 -11.23 -7.98 6.28
CA LEU A 269 -10.49 -9.25 6.37
C LEU A 269 -11.09 -10.18 7.43
N ALA A 270 -11.34 -9.68 8.64
CA ALA A 270 -11.95 -10.47 9.71
C ALA A 270 -13.36 -10.97 9.34
N SER A 271 -14.15 -10.15 8.65
CA SER A 271 -15.47 -10.56 8.13
C SER A 271 -15.35 -11.62 7.04
N ALA A 272 -14.37 -11.51 6.15
CA ALA A 272 -14.14 -12.52 5.11
C ALA A 272 -13.72 -13.86 5.73
N ASP A 273 -12.82 -13.85 6.71
CA ASP A 273 -12.40 -15.05 7.47
C ASP A 273 -13.61 -15.73 8.15
N ALA A 274 -14.48 -14.95 8.79
CA ALA A 274 -15.70 -15.48 9.42
C ALA A 274 -16.67 -16.15 8.43
N ASN A 275 -16.62 -15.75 7.16
CA ASN A 275 -17.44 -16.30 6.08
C ASN A 275 -16.75 -17.42 5.29
N ASN A 276 -15.57 -17.90 5.72
CA ASN A 276 -14.73 -18.88 4.99
C ASN A 276 -14.24 -18.40 3.61
N HIS A 277 -14.21 -17.09 3.38
CA HIS A 277 -13.66 -16.47 2.16
C HIS A 277 -12.41 -15.64 2.45
N GLY A 278 -11.88 -15.74 3.67
CA GLY A 278 -10.72 -14.97 4.07
C GLY A 278 -9.41 -15.62 3.68
N ILE A 279 -8.33 -15.02 4.15
CA ILE A 279 -6.96 -15.38 3.81
C ILE A 279 -6.28 -16.20 4.91
N SER A 280 -6.99 -16.53 5.99
CA SER A 280 -6.45 -17.37 7.06
C SER A 280 -6.16 -18.79 6.58
N ASN A 281 -4.92 -19.23 6.68
CA ASN A 281 -4.52 -20.62 6.40
C ASN A 281 -3.25 -20.94 7.20
N GLU A 282 -3.30 -22.00 8.01
CA GLU A 282 -2.17 -22.38 8.85
C GLU A 282 -1.05 -22.94 7.99
N MET A 283 0.08 -22.22 7.95
CA MET A 283 1.25 -22.60 7.18
C MET A 283 2.47 -22.61 8.08
N THR A 284 3.39 -23.54 7.82
CA THR A 284 4.73 -23.48 8.40
C THR A 284 5.41 -22.18 7.98
N PRO A 285 6.16 -21.50 8.87
CA PRO A 285 6.94 -20.34 8.48
C PRO A 285 7.84 -20.62 7.29
N SER A 286 7.85 -19.70 6.34
CA SER A 286 8.51 -19.83 5.04
C SER A 286 8.96 -18.47 4.53
N GLN A 287 9.44 -18.41 3.28
CA GLN A 287 9.79 -17.14 2.67
C GLN A 287 8.53 -16.45 2.17
N THR A 288 8.48 -15.13 2.33
CA THR A 288 7.45 -14.30 1.72
C THR A 288 8.11 -13.44 0.65
N HIS A 289 7.59 -13.50 -0.57
CA HIS A 289 8.05 -12.75 -1.71
C HIS A 289 6.99 -11.75 -2.16
N ILE A 290 7.42 -10.57 -2.59
CA ILE A 290 6.54 -9.48 -3.03
C ILE A 290 6.79 -9.23 -4.51
N LEU A 291 5.72 -9.26 -5.30
CA LEU A 291 5.77 -8.95 -6.72
C LEU A 291 4.83 -7.80 -7.05
N LEU A 292 5.24 -6.94 -7.98
CA LEU A 292 4.47 -5.82 -8.50
C LEU A 292 4.18 -6.02 -9.99
N ARG A 293 2.94 -5.76 -10.38
CA ARG A 293 2.50 -5.73 -11.78
C ARG A 293 2.65 -4.30 -12.30
N ALA A 294 3.65 -4.04 -13.13
CA ALA A 294 4.01 -2.67 -13.57
C ALA A 294 4.49 -2.67 -15.04
N PRO A 295 4.40 -1.52 -15.75
CA PRO A 295 4.87 -1.42 -17.14
C PRO A 295 6.40 -1.61 -17.22
N ARG A 296 6.95 -1.88 -18.40
CA ARG A 296 8.41 -2.02 -18.58
C ARG A 296 9.15 -0.72 -18.33
N CYS A 297 8.52 0.42 -18.59
CA CYS A 297 9.06 1.75 -18.29
C CYS A 297 9.11 2.08 -16.79
N PHE A 298 8.60 1.21 -15.91
CA PHE A 298 8.76 1.33 -14.47
C PHE A 298 10.23 1.16 -14.08
N ILE A 299 10.78 2.11 -13.31
CA ILE A 299 12.17 2.10 -12.86
C ILE A 299 12.18 2.39 -11.37
N HIS A 300 12.67 1.44 -10.58
CA HIS A 300 12.86 1.62 -9.14
C HIS A 300 14.01 0.71 -8.66
N PRO A 301 14.98 1.21 -7.88
CA PRO A 301 16.20 0.47 -7.53
C PRO A 301 15.93 -0.85 -6.77
N ALA A 302 14.92 -0.86 -5.91
CA ALA A 302 14.54 -2.05 -5.12
C ALA A 302 13.76 -3.13 -5.88
N TRP A 303 13.48 -2.96 -7.18
CA TRP A 303 12.64 -3.89 -7.95
C TRP A 303 13.38 -4.48 -9.13
N ILE A 304 13.28 -5.80 -9.27
CA ILE A 304 13.97 -6.58 -10.30
C ILE A 304 12.92 -7.16 -11.25
N PRO A 305 13.02 -6.95 -12.57
CA PRO A 305 12.06 -7.50 -13.54
C PRO A 305 12.16 -9.04 -13.60
N ARG A 306 11.00 -9.73 -13.66
CA ARG A 306 10.88 -11.21 -13.63
C ARG A 306 10.10 -11.75 -14.82
N GLN A 307 10.71 -11.67 -16.00
CA GLN A 307 10.11 -12.18 -17.24
C GLN A 307 9.81 -13.69 -17.20
N ASN A 308 10.58 -14.46 -16.42
CA ASN A 308 10.40 -15.91 -16.28
C ASN A 308 9.14 -16.31 -15.47
N LEU A 309 8.50 -15.38 -14.76
CA LEU A 309 7.31 -15.66 -13.94
C LEU A 309 6.00 -15.20 -14.57
N MET A 310 6.04 -14.55 -15.73
CA MET A 310 4.87 -13.87 -16.33
C MET A 310 3.68 -14.82 -16.47
N LYS A 311 3.83 -15.93 -17.21
CA LYS A 311 2.73 -16.87 -17.45
C LYS A 311 2.10 -17.42 -16.17
N GLN A 312 2.90 -17.73 -15.15
CA GLN A 312 2.38 -18.27 -13.89
C GLN A 312 1.58 -17.22 -13.13
N MET A 313 2.10 -16.01 -13.05
CA MET A 313 1.50 -14.93 -12.27
C MET A 313 0.33 -14.27 -13.00
N ASP A 314 0.38 -14.17 -14.32
CA ASP A 314 -0.75 -13.72 -15.14
C ASP A 314 -1.92 -14.71 -15.08
N ASN A 315 -1.65 -16.03 -15.00
CA ASN A 315 -2.70 -17.00 -14.75
C ASN A 315 -3.34 -16.81 -13.36
N ALA A 316 -2.53 -16.56 -12.32
CA ALA A 316 -3.05 -16.30 -10.97
C ALA A 316 -3.85 -14.99 -10.91
N LEU A 317 -3.40 -13.96 -11.64
CA LEU A 317 -4.12 -12.70 -11.75
C LEU A 317 -5.42 -12.88 -12.54
N ALA A 318 -5.43 -13.64 -13.64
CA ALA A 318 -6.64 -13.96 -14.38
C ALA A 318 -7.65 -14.71 -13.50
N GLU A 319 -7.21 -15.70 -12.72
CA GLU A 319 -8.07 -16.40 -11.74
C GLU A 319 -8.66 -15.43 -10.70
N PHE A 320 -7.87 -14.48 -10.20
CA PHE A 320 -8.34 -13.43 -9.30
C PHE A 320 -9.38 -12.49 -9.94
N LEU A 321 -9.17 -12.10 -11.20
CA LEU A 321 -10.10 -11.24 -11.95
C LEU A 321 -11.41 -11.97 -12.27
N ASP A 322 -11.34 -13.24 -12.67
CA ASP A 322 -12.50 -14.11 -12.94
C ASP A 322 -13.39 -14.26 -11.68
N GLU A 323 -12.79 -14.33 -10.49
CA GLU A 323 -13.53 -14.42 -9.22
C GLU A 323 -14.21 -13.09 -8.83
N THR A 324 -13.70 -11.97 -9.36
CA THR A 324 -14.17 -10.63 -9.00
C THR A 324 -15.32 -10.17 -9.89
N TRP A 325 -15.19 -10.37 -11.20
CA TRP A 325 -16.24 -10.06 -12.18
C TRP A 325 -16.71 -11.35 -12.84
N PRO A 326 -17.69 -12.06 -12.23
CA PRO A 326 -18.23 -13.25 -12.85
C PRO A 326 -18.81 -12.89 -14.22
N SER A 327 -18.38 -13.64 -15.25
CA SER A 327 -18.86 -13.47 -16.61
C SER A 327 -20.39 -13.46 -16.66
N ALA A 328 -20.93 -12.69 -17.62
CA ALA A 328 -22.37 -12.56 -17.82
C ALA A 328 -23.06 -13.95 -17.81
N PRO A 329 -24.25 -14.05 -17.19
CA PRO A 329 -24.96 -15.32 -17.03
C PRO A 329 -25.31 -15.90 -18.40
N GLY A 330 -24.50 -16.87 -18.86
CA GLY A 330 -24.64 -17.49 -20.18
C GLY A 330 -23.43 -18.30 -20.61
N ASP A 331 -22.24 -17.99 -20.07
CA ASP A 331 -21.00 -18.69 -20.42
C ASP A 331 -20.60 -19.69 -19.33
N THR A 332 -21.42 -20.75 -19.14
CA THR A 332 -21.16 -21.78 -18.14
C THR A 332 -20.08 -22.74 -18.62
N VAL A 333 -18.82 -22.31 -18.56
CA VAL A 333 -17.69 -23.22 -18.75
C VAL A 333 -17.58 -24.09 -17.49
N PRO A 334 -17.54 -25.44 -17.59
CA PRO A 334 -17.48 -26.33 -16.44
C PRO A 334 -16.20 -26.05 -15.64
N SER A 335 -16.34 -25.46 -14.46
CA SER A 335 -15.20 -25.15 -13.58
C SER A 335 -14.67 -26.45 -12.97
N LYS A 336 -13.49 -26.86 -13.44
CA LYS A 336 -12.66 -27.81 -12.68
C LYS A 336 -12.34 -27.16 -11.33
N LYS A 337 -12.15 -27.96 -10.27
CA LYS A 337 -11.71 -27.49 -8.95
C LYS A 337 -10.37 -26.74 -9.09
N LYS A 338 -10.42 -25.43 -9.33
CA LYS A 338 -9.25 -24.56 -9.44
C LYS A 338 -8.72 -24.32 -8.03
N LYS A 339 -7.40 -24.15 -7.90
CA LYS A 339 -6.82 -23.67 -6.64
C LYS A 339 -7.35 -22.25 -6.43
N GLN A 340 -7.97 -22.01 -5.29
CA GLN A 340 -8.54 -20.71 -4.96
C GLN A 340 -7.41 -19.67 -4.90
N VAL A 341 -7.55 -18.58 -5.65
CA VAL A 341 -6.66 -17.43 -5.53
C VAL A 341 -7.25 -16.53 -4.46
N GLU A 342 -6.43 -16.15 -3.50
CA GLU A 342 -6.85 -15.25 -2.43
C GLU A 342 -6.52 -13.81 -2.82
N GLY A 343 -7.27 -12.85 -2.29
CA GLY A 343 -6.92 -11.46 -2.51
C GLY A 343 -7.90 -10.48 -1.89
N VAL A 344 -7.57 -9.20 -2.04
CA VAL A 344 -8.35 -8.08 -1.54
C VAL A 344 -8.35 -6.98 -2.61
N TRP A 345 -9.51 -6.36 -2.79
CA TRP A 345 -9.65 -5.14 -3.58
C TRP A 345 -9.72 -3.91 -2.71
N ILE A 346 -9.00 -2.86 -3.10
CA ILE A 346 -9.15 -1.51 -2.57
C ILE A 346 -9.77 -0.64 -3.68
N THR A 347 -10.83 0.08 -3.32
CA THR A 347 -11.60 0.92 -4.25
C THR A 347 -11.94 2.25 -3.61
N GLY A 348 -12.11 3.28 -4.44
CA GLY A 348 -12.70 4.55 -4.03
C GLY A 348 -14.23 4.49 -3.94
N ARG A 349 -14.87 5.66 -3.89
CA ARG A 349 -16.34 5.81 -3.81
C ARG A 349 -17.07 5.24 -5.02
N GLY A 350 -16.43 5.23 -6.19
CA GLY A 350 -16.94 4.59 -7.39
C GLY A 350 -17.06 3.07 -7.29
N GLY A 351 -16.48 2.48 -6.24
CA GLY A 351 -16.44 1.04 -6.04
C GLY A 351 -15.64 0.34 -7.14
N LEU A 352 -15.96 -0.93 -7.33
CA LEU A 352 -15.48 -1.73 -8.43
C LEU A 352 -16.50 -1.53 -9.56
N GLY A 353 -16.24 -0.61 -10.48
CA GLY A 353 -17.20 -0.29 -11.55
C GLY A 353 -17.46 -1.46 -12.51
N ASP A 354 -17.86 -1.12 -13.74
CA ASP A 354 -17.83 -2.12 -14.82
C ASP A 354 -16.43 -2.75 -14.89
N ALA A 355 -16.39 -4.06 -15.18
CA ALA A 355 -15.14 -4.81 -15.33
C ALA A 355 -14.19 -3.93 -16.12
N PRO A 356 -12.96 -3.66 -15.63
CA PRO A 356 -12.03 -2.79 -16.34
C PRO A 356 -11.97 -3.35 -17.74
N HIS A 357 -12.60 -2.64 -18.68
CA HIS A 357 -12.68 -3.12 -20.05
C HIS A 357 -11.24 -3.41 -20.39
N GLN A 358 -10.91 -4.69 -20.67
CA GLN A 358 -9.60 -5.03 -21.18
C GLN A 358 -9.41 -4.05 -22.32
N CYS A 359 -8.59 -3.02 -22.11
CA CYS A 359 -8.52 -1.89 -23.01
C CYS A 359 -7.87 -2.51 -24.23
N GLU A 360 -8.72 -2.93 -25.17
CA GLU A 360 -8.38 -3.92 -26.18
C GLU A 360 -7.28 -3.33 -27.05
N HIS A 361 -6.04 -3.81 -26.84
CA HIS A 361 -4.96 -3.84 -27.82
C HIS A 361 -4.82 -2.61 -28.74
N SER A 362 -5.07 -1.39 -28.25
CA SER A 362 -4.58 -0.19 -28.93
C SER A 362 -3.06 -0.27 -28.89
N PHE A 363 -2.40 -0.31 -30.05
CA PHE A 363 -0.94 -0.45 -30.25
C PHE A 363 -0.11 -0.07 -29.02
N VAL A 364 0.07 -1.02 -28.12
CA VAL A 364 0.76 -0.80 -26.85
C VAL A 364 2.23 -0.69 -27.23
N GLN A 365 2.84 0.47 -26.98
CA GLN A 365 4.28 0.61 -27.11
C GLN A 365 4.94 -0.47 -26.25
N GLU A 366 6.03 -1.08 -26.71
CA GLU A 366 6.68 -2.20 -25.98
C GLU A 366 6.98 -1.84 -24.50
N ASP A 367 7.20 -0.56 -24.25
CA ASP A 367 7.45 0.06 -22.93
C ASP A 367 6.24 0.04 -21.98
N ASP A 368 5.02 0.01 -22.53
CA ASP A 368 3.76 -0.04 -21.80
C ASP A 368 3.31 -1.48 -21.53
N GLU A 369 4.03 -2.48 -22.05
CA GLU A 369 3.75 -3.86 -21.71
C GLU A 369 3.94 -4.04 -20.21
N MET A 370 2.84 -4.38 -19.57
CA MET A 370 2.82 -4.69 -18.17
C MET A 370 3.65 -5.99 -17.99
N ILE A 371 4.64 -5.99 -17.08
CA ILE A 371 5.37 -7.20 -16.62
C ILE A 371 5.32 -7.36 -15.08
N TRP A 372 5.89 -8.46 -14.56
CA TRP A 372 6.05 -8.67 -13.12
C TRP A 372 7.45 -8.28 -12.65
N TRP A 373 7.52 -7.53 -11.56
CA TRP A 373 8.73 -7.13 -10.87
C TRP A 373 8.76 -7.79 -9.49
N SER A 374 9.90 -8.24 -9.01
CA SER A 374 10.06 -8.72 -7.63
C SER A 374 10.83 -7.73 -6.79
N TRP A 375 10.40 -7.52 -5.55
CA TRP A 375 11.22 -6.82 -4.57
C TRP A 375 12.53 -7.59 -4.34
N ASP A 376 13.64 -6.88 -4.23
CA ASP A 376 14.99 -7.43 -4.07
C ASP A 376 15.29 -7.98 -2.66
N GLY A 377 14.49 -7.58 -1.66
CA GLY A 377 14.62 -8.03 -0.29
C GLY A 377 13.97 -9.38 -0.01
N LYS A 378 14.00 -9.75 1.28
CA LYS A 378 13.52 -11.05 1.75
C LYS A 378 12.81 -10.92 3.08
N LEU A 379 11.60 -11.48 3.16
CA LEU A 379 10.89 -11.68 4.42
C LEU A 379 10.89 -13.18 4.74
N VAL A 380 11.32 -13.53 5.95
CA VAL A 380 11.34 -14.92 6.42
C VAL A 380 10.51 -15.02 7.68
N GLY A 381 9.47 -15.84 7.64
CA GLY A 381 8.65 -16.10 8.80
C GLY A 381 9.40 -16.89 9.87
N PHE A 382 8.90 -16.82 11.11
CA PHE A 382 9.34 -17.63 12.24
C PHE A 382 8.15 -17.98 13.14
N ALA A 383 8.19 -19.13 13.81
CA ALA A 383 7.14 -19.57 14.75
C ALA A 383 7.62 -19.55 16.21
N ASP A 384 8.91 -19.76 16.45
CA ASP A 384 9.47 -19.83 17.80
C ASP A 384 9.83 -18.43 18.30
N TRP A 385 9.38 -18.07 19.50
CA TRP A 385 9.72 -16.82 20.20
C TRP A 385 10.09 -17.08 21.66
#